data_AF-A0A9Q1MXK0-F1
#
_entry.id   AF-A0A9Q1MXK0-F1
#
_cell.length_a   1.000
_cell.length_b   1.000
_cell.length_c   1.000
_cell.angle_alpha   90.00
_cell.angle_beta   90.00
_cell.angle_gamma   90.00
#
_symmetry.space_group_name_H-M   'P 1'
#
loop_
_entity.id
_entity.type
_entity.pdbx_description
1 polymer ?
#
loop_
_entity_poly.entity_id
_entity_poly.type
_entity_poly.pdbx_seq_one_letter_code
_entity_poly.pdbx_strand_id
1 'polypeptide(L)'
;MTGIDGTTATKDARTGNMIFEPILEEGVFRFDCSTDDRNAAFPSFSFVDTKVRETLIMSIHEVPSYSPTFECVMGQQIVNIELPPGTSFYGTGEVSGQLERTGKRILTWNTDVWGYGRGTTSLYQSHPWVLAVLPSGETLGVLADTTHRCETDLRQESTIRFISRQSYPVITFGPFPSPIDVLVSLSHAIGIVFMPPKWSLGYHQCQWSDVPDARVREIARTFREKKIPCDVIWMDIDYMNGIKYEKGYFAYDSGSEADVWVQTAGGRPYIGDVWPGPRVFPDFTQSNSRSWWANLVKDFISNGVDGIWNDMNEPAIFKTVTKTMPESNIHRGDLEFGGCQNHSYYHNVYDLLMARSTYEGMKLANGNKRPFVLTRAGFVGS
;
A
#
# COMPACT_ATOMS: atom_id res chain seq x y z
N MET A 1 -34.92 -42.51 -31.16
CA MET A 1 -34.25 -41.45 -31.94
C MET A 1 -34.93 -40.16 -31.54
N THR A 2 -34.37 -39.19 -30.83
CA THR A 2 -33.01 -38.71 -30.49
C THR A 2 -33.28 -37.72 -29.32
N GLY A 3 -32.63 -37.74 -28.15
CA GLY A 3 -31.19 -37.76 -27.93
C GLY A 3 -30.61 -36.36 -28.18
N ILE A 4 -30.72 -35.44 -27.21
CA ILE A 4 -29.84 -34.27 -27.08
C ILE A 4 -29.51 -34.10 -25.59
N ASP A 5 -28.46 -34.83 -25.19
CA ASP A 5 -27.54 -34.40 -24.14
C ASP A 5 -26.77 -33.16 -24.62
N GLY A 6 -26.38 -32.30 -23.69
CA GLY A 6 -25.53 -31.16 -23.99
C GLY A 6 -25.41 -30.17 -22.85
N THR A 7 -25.04 -30.63 -21.66
CA THR A 7 -24.45 -29.82 -20.59
C THR A 7 -23.28 -29.00 -21.16
N THR A 8 -23.49 -27.71 -21.40
CA THR A 8 -22.40 -26.75 -21.53
C THR A 8 -21.79 -26.53 -20.16
N ALA A 9 -20.84 -27.38 -19.79
CA ALA A 9 -19.95 -27.15 -18.67
C ALA A 9 -19.19 -25.83 -18.90
N THR A 10 -19.36 -24.88 -17.98
CA THR A 10 -18.56 -23.66 -17.87
C THR A 10 -17.09 -24.06 -17.65
N LYS A 11 -16.26 -23.88 -18.67
CA LYS A 11 -14.84 -24.28 -18.68
C LYS A 11 -13.88 -23.38 -17.87
N ASP A 12 -14.36 -22.33 -17.22
CA ASP A 12 -13.49 -21.27 -16.64
C ASP A 12 -13.45 -21.21 -15.11
N ALA A 13 -14.00 -22.21 -14.41
CA ALA A 13 -13.90 -22.31 -12.96
C ALA A 13 -12.83 -23.33 -12.56
N ARG A 14 -11.76 -22.89 -11.90
CA ARG A 14 -10.72 -23.77 -11.33
C ARG A 14 -10.80 -23.70 -9.81
N THR A 15 -10.89 -24.84 -9.15
CA THR A 15 -10.86 -24.91 -7.67
C THR A 15 -9.85 -25.94 -7.22
N GLY A 16 -9.33 -25.80 -6.00
CA GLY A 16 -8.41 -26.78 -5.44
C GLY A 16 -7.71 -26.33 -4.17
N ASN A 17 -6.80 -27.17 -3.69
CA ASN A 17 -5.85 -26.80 -2.64
C ASN A 17 -4.70 -26.01 -3.26
N MET A 18 -4.21 -24.98 -2.57
CA MET A 18 -3.02 -24.26 -3.01
C MET A 18 -1.77 -25.11 -2.77
N ILE A 19 -0.80 -25.02 -3.68
CA ILE A 19 0.54 -25.61 -3.48
C ILE A 19 1.38 -24.67 -2.62
N PHE A 20 2.33 -25.21 -1.85
CA PHE A 20 3.12 -24.41 -0.91
C PHE A 20 4.62 -24.58 -1.09
N GLU A 21 5.38 -23.58 -0.62
CA GLU A 21 6.83 -23.63 -0.42
C GLU A 21 7.20 -22.94 0.90
N PRO A 22 8.07 -23.53 1.74
CA PRO A 22 8.67 -22.83 2.87
C PRO A 22 9.63 -21.74 2.37
N ILE A 23 9.44 -20.53 2.86
CA ILE A 23 10.23 -19.33 2.48
C ILE A 23 10.62 -18.57 3.75
N LEU A 24 11.53 -17.59 3.64
CA LEU A 24 11.93 -16.68 4.73
C LEU A 24 12.56 -17.35 5.98
N GLU A 25 11.77 -18.11 6.75
CA GLU A 25 12.17 -18.81 7.97
C GLU A 25 11.19 -19.93 8.34
N GLU A 26 11.48 -20.67 9.42
CA GLU A 26 10.61 -21.74 9.93
C GLU A 26 9.20 -21.22 10.29
N GLY A 27 8.18 -21.99 9.88
CA GLY A 27 6.77 -21.58 10.04
C GLY A 27 6.26 -20.57 9.02
N VAL A 28 7.06 -20.14 8.03
CA VAL A 28 6.61 -19.21 6.98
C VAL A 28 6.48 -19.92 5.64
N PHE A 29 5.29 -19.83 5.05
CA PHE A 29 4.97 -20.54 3.81
C PHE A 29 4.34 -19.60 2.78
N ARG A 30 4.76 -19.75 1.53
CA ARG A 30 4.10 -19.17 0.37
C ARG A 30 3.18 -20.19 -0.26
N PHE A 31 1.98 -19.76 -0.63
CA PHE A 31 0.99 -20.55 -1.34
C PHE A 31 0.66 -19.94 -2.69
N ASP A 32 0.53 -20.77 -3.71
CA ASP A 32 0.07 -20.39 -5.05
C ASP A 32 -0.97 -21.40 -5.55
N CYS A 33 -1.84 -21.01 -6.48
CA CYS A 33 -2.88 -21.92 -7.01
C CYS A 33 -2.29 -23.04 -7.89
N SER A 34 -1.14 -22.80 -8.52
CA SER A 34 -0.36 -23.79 -9.30
C SER A 34 1.07 -23.30 -9.49
N THR A 35 1.95 -24.17 -10.01
CA THR A 35 3.32 -23.77 -10.39
C THR A 35 3.33 -22.71 -11.48
N ASP A 36 2.38 -22.74 -12.41
CA ASP A 36 2.27 -21.73 -13.47
C ASP A 36 1.87 -20.36 -12.89
N ASP A 37 0.92 -20.33 -11.95
CA ASP A 37 0.54 -19.10 -11.26
C ASP A 37 1.70 -18.54 -10.44
N ARG A 38 2.49 -19.41 -9.79
CA ARG A 38 3.69 -19.01 -9.06
C ARG A 38 4.71 -18.31 -9.97
N ASN A 39 4.97 -18.91 -11.14
CA ASN A 39 5.92 -18.40 -12.12
C ASN A 39 5.42 -17.11 -12.80
N ALA A 40 4.10 -16.93 -12.91
CA ALA A 40 3.47 -15.74 -13.46
C ALA A 40 3.25 -14.62 -12.41
N ALA A 41 3.44 -14.91 -11.12
CA ALA A 41 3.26 -13.93 -10.07
C ALA A 41 4.24 -12.76 -10.22
N PHE A 42 3.71 -11.54 -10.10
CA PHE A 42 4.53 -10.34 -10.10
C PHE A 42 5.43 -10.26 -8.86
N PRO A 43 6.53 -9.47 -8.90
CA PRO A 43 7.32 -9.16 -7.72
C PRO A 43 6.45 -8.57 -6.60
N SER A 44 6.79 -8.92 -5.36
CA SER A 44 6.08 -8.40 -4.19
C SER A 44 6.48 -6.96 -3.89
N PHE A 45 5.49 -6.14 -3.55
CA PHE A 45 5.71 -4.82 -2.95
C PHE A 45 5.72 -4.87 -1.42
N SER A 46 5.24 -5.96 -0.83
CA SER A 46 5.18 -6.14 0.62
C SER A 46 6.54 -6.51 1.20
N PHE A 47 7.36 -7.26 0.46
CA PHE A 47 8.68 -7.73 0.93
C PHE A 47 9.79 -6.71 0.65
N VAL A 48 10.63 -6.44 1.65
CA VAL A 48 11.80 -5.55 1.47
C VAL A 48 12.84 -6.16 0.54
N ASP A 49 13.10 -7.46 0.68
CA ASP A 49 13.87 -8.24 -0.31
C ASP A 49 12.93 -9.22 -1.00
N THR A 50 12.54 -8.87 -2.22
CA THR A 50 11.62 -9.67 -3.03
C THR A 50 12.15 -11.08 -3.30
N LYS A 51 13.48 -11.27 -3.34
CA LYS A 51 14.09 -12.58 -3.60
C LYS A 51 13.79 -13.58 -2.48
N VAL A 52 13.65 -13.11 -1.25
CA VAL A 52 13.37 -13.98 -0.09
C VAL A 52 12.01 -14.66 -0.23
N ARG A 53 11.03 -13.97 -0.83
CA ARG A 53 9.71 -14.54 -1.15
C ARG A 53 9.75 -15.60 -2.26
N GLU A 54 10.71 -15.51 -3.17
CA GLU A 54 10.89 -16.48 -4.28
C GLU A 54 11.76 -17.67 -3.90
N THR A 55 12.52 -17.59 -2.79
CA THR A 55 13.57 -18.55 -2.48
C THR A 55 13.07 -19.62 -1.52
N LEU A 56 13.00 -20.86 -2.02
CA LEU A 56 12.68 -22.05 -1.23
C LEU A 56 13.77 -22.34 -0.18
N ILE A 57 13.35 -22.64 1.06
CA ILE A 57 14.23 -23.16 2.11
C ILE A 57 14.21 -24.69 2.09
N MET A 58 15.20 -25.28 1.42
CA MET A 58 15.28 -26.74 1.23
C MET A 58 15.53 -27.54 2.51
N SER A 59 16.01 -26.90 3.59
CA SER A 59 16.31 -27.57 4.86
C SER A 59 15.08 -27.76 5.76
N ILE A 60 13.94 -27.13 5.42
CA ILE A 60 12.70 -27.23 6.18
C ILE A 60 11.83 -28.32 5.54
N HIS A 61 11.54 -29.38 6.29
CA HIS A 61 10.64 -30.46 5.88
C HIS A 61 9.25 -30.35 6.50
N GLU A 62 8.96 -29.22 7.14
CA GLU A 62 7.66 -28.97 7.75
C GLU A 62 6.56 -28.77 6.71
N VAL A 63 5.35 -29.14 7.10
CA VAL A 63 4.13 -28.89 6.34
C VAL A 63 3.30 -27.85 7.08
N PRO A 64 2.61 -26.95 6.37
CA PRO A 64 1.80 -25.92 7.01
C PRO A 64 0.62 -26.53 7.76
N SER A 65 0.39 -26.08 8.99
CA SER A 65 -0.75 -26.52 9.82
C SER A 65 -2.12 -26.17 9.21
N TYR A 66 -2.18 -25.07 8.45
CA TYR A 66 -3.38 -24.60 7.77
C TYR A 66 -3.06 -24.36 6.30
N SER A 67 -3.71 -25.10 5.41
CA SER A 67 -3.52 -24.97 3.97
C SER A 67 -4.71 -24.24 3.34
N PRO A 68 -4.50 -23.13 2.62
CA PRO A 68 -5.57 -22.45 1.91
C PRO A 68 -6.12 -23.26 0.75
N THR A 69 -7.40 -23.05 0.47
CA THR A 69 -8.07 -23.49 -0.76
C THR A 69 -8.35 -22.29 -1.65
N PHE A 70 -8.48 -22.52 -2.95
CA PHE A 70 -8.80 -21.46 -3.89
C PHE A 70 -9.94 -21.83 -4.84
N GLU A 71 -10.61 -20.79 -5.33
CA GLU A 71 -11.51 -20.82 -6.47
C GLU A 71 -11.16 -19.65 -7.40
N CYS A 72 -10.89 -19.95 -8.67
CA CYS A 72 -10.72 -18.98 -9.72
C CYS A 72 -11.98 -18.95 -10.58
N VAL A 73 -12.70 -17.83 -10.57
CA VAL A 73 -13.94 -17.64 -11.32
C VAL A 73 -13.98 -16.24 -11.91
N MET A 74 -14.30 -16.11 -13.19
CA MET A 74 -14.43 -14.82 -13.90
C MET A 74 -13.20 -13.89 -13.75
N GLY A 75 -11.99 -14.46 -13.72
CA GLY A 75 -10.73 -13.72 -13.57
C GLY A 75 -10.46 -13.19 -12.15
N GLN A 76 -11.21 -13.64 -11.15
CA GLN A 76 -10.96 -13.40 -9.73
C GLN A 76 -10.43 -14.67 -9.08
N GLN A 77 -9.50 -14.52 -8.14
CA GLN A 77 -9.10 -15.59 -7.22
C GLN A 77 -9.73 -15.33 -5.85
N ILE A 78 -10.48 -16.31 -5.38
CA ILE A 78 -11.05 -16.40 -4.04
C ILE A 78 -10.20 -17.40 -3.27
N VAL A 79 -9.63 -16.99 -2.14
CA VAL A 79 -8.89 -17.87 -1.23
C VAL A 79 -9.69 -18.03 0.05
N ASN A 80 -9.81 -19.27 0.54
CA ASN A 80 -10.40 -19.56 1.86
C ASN A 80 -9.37 -20.27 2.74
N ILE A 81 -9.30 -19.86 4.00
CA ILE A 81 -8.50 -20.51 5.04
C ILE A 81 -9.42 -20.78 6.21
N GLU A 82 -9.68 -22.06 6.46
CA GLU A 82 -10.51 -22.53 7.55
C GLU A 82 -9.67 -22.75 8.81
N LEU A 83 -10.13 -22.19 9.93
CA LEU A 83 -9.46 -22.20 11.23
C LEU A 83 -10.41 -22.77 12.30
N PRO A 84 -9.89 -23.17 13.48
CA PRO A 84 -10.71 -23.68 14.56
C PRO A 84 -11.81 -22.71 15.03
N PRO A 85 -13.02 -23.20 15.36
CA PRO A 85 -14.09 -22.41 15.97
C PRO A 85 -13.63 -21.62 17.19
N GLY A 86 -14.02 -20.34 17.27
CA GLY A 86 -13.58 -19.43 18.32
C GLY A 86 -12.29 -18.66 18.02
N THR A 87 -11.79 -18.73 16.79
CA THR A 87 -10.67 -17.89 16.32
C THR A 87 -11.12 -16.43 16.23
N SER A 88 -10.32 -15.51 16.80
CA SER A 88 -10.52 -14.06 16.69
C SER A 88 -9.59 -13.43 15.67
N PHE A 89 -10.11 -12.50 14.87
CA PHE A 89 -9.35 -11.85 13.79
C PHE A 89 -8.98 -10.40 14.11
N TYR A 90 -7.76 -10.01 13.74
CA TYR A 90 -7.19 -8.66 13.89
C TYR A 90 -6.41 -8.27 12.65
N GLY A 91 -5.83 -7.06 12.64
CA GLY A 91 -5.07 -6.54 11.49
C GLY A 91 -5.94 -5.74 10.53
N THR A 92 -5.80 -6.00 9.23
CA THR A 92 -6.47 -5.31 8.10
C THR A 92 -6.11 -3.84 7.88
N GLY A 93 -5.08 -3.34 8.58
CA GLY A 93 -4.53 -2.00 8.38
C GLY A 93 -5.39 -0.88 8.95
N GLU A 94 -5.45 0.22 8.21
CA GLU A 94 -6.26 1.39 8.55
C GLU A 94 -7.74 1.14 8.22
N VAL A 95 -8.55 0.94 9.26
CA VAL A 95 -9.97 0.65 9.12
C VAL A 95 -10.78 1.28 10.25
N SER A 96 -12.05 1.56 9.97
CA SER A 96 -12.97 2.13 10.96
C SER A 96 -13.45 1.09 11.99
N GLY A 97 -13.86 1.55 13.17
CA GLY A 97 -14.51 0.72 14.19
C GLY A 97 -13.56 0.08 15.22
N GLN A 98 -14.00 -1.06 15.78
CA GLN A 98 -13.30 -1.78 16.86
C GLN A 98 -12.05 -2.50 16.35
N LEU A 99 -11.08 -2.79 17.23
CA LEU A 99 -9.82 -3.44 16.85
C LEU A 99 -10.03 -4.87 16.29
N GLU A 100 -10.95 -5.64 16.90
CA GLU A 100 -11.30 -6.98 16.42
C GLU A 100 -12.11 -6.92 15.10
N ARG A 101 -11.76 -7.79 14.18
CA ARG A 101 -12.23 -7.87 12.79
C ARG A 101 -13.14 -9.06 12.51
N THR A 102 -13.39 -9.91 13.50
CA THR A 102 -14.39 -10.99 13.41
C THR A 102 -15.75 -10.41 13.00
N GLY A 103 -16.37 -10.99 11.98
CA GLY A 103 -17.65 -10.50 11.46
C GLY A 103 -17.56 -9.29 10.52
N LYS A 104 -16.35 -8.87 10.11
CA LYS A 104 -16.14 -7.69 9.25
C LYS A 104 -15.81 -8.06 7.81
N ARG A 105 -16.09 -7.12 6.92
CA ARG A 105 -15.68 -7.13 5.52
C ARG A 105 -14.94 -5.83 5.23
N ILE A 106 -13.70 -5.95 4.79
CA ILE A 106 -12.77 -4.85 4.54
C ILE A 106 -12.38 -4.88 3.06
N LEU A 107 -12.19 -3.71 2.48
CA LEU A 107 -11.69 -3.55 1.13
C LEU A 107 -10.37 -2.77 1.17
N THR A 108 -9.37 -3.28 0.46
CA THR A 108 -8.09 -2.61 0.23
C THR A 108 -8.12 -1.89 -1.11
N TRP A 109 -8.41 -0.59 -1.06
CA TRP A 109 -8.39 0.31 -2.20
C TRP A 109 -8.22 1.74 -1.70
N ASN A 110 -7.01 2.28 -1.80
CA ASN A 110 -6.67 3.60 -1.24
C ASN A 110 -7.63 4.67 -1.78
N THR A 111 -8.45 5.24 -0.91
CA THR A 111 -9.52 6.15 -1.31
C THR A 111 -9.58 7.35 -0.38
N ASP A 112 -9.70 8.54 -0.96
CA ASP A 112 -10.03 9.74 -0.20
C ASP A 112 -11.49 9.68 0.27
N VAL A 113 -11.69 9.34 1.54
CA VAL A 113 -13.02 9.21 2.16
C VAL A 113 -13.24 10.27 3.23
N TRP A 114 -13.66 11.45 2.78
CA TRP A 114 -14.05 12.54 3.67
C TRP A 114 -15.22 12.15 4.58
N GLY A 115 -15.11 12.47 5.88
CA GLY A 115 -16.18 12.23 6.86
C GLY A 115 -16.48 10.76 7.12
N TYR A 116 -15.49 9.87 7.00
CA TYR A 116 -15.65 8.44 7.21
C TYR A 116 -16.27 8.09 8.57
N GLY A 117 -17.01 6.98 8.61
CA GLY A 117 -17.69 6.49 9.81
C GLY A 117 -17.44 5.00 10.03
N ARG A 118 -18.10 4.43 11.05
CA ARG A 118 -17.91 3.01 11.45
C ARG A 118 -18.30 1.97 10.38
N GLY A 119 -19.03 2.38 9.34
CA GLY A 119 -19.44 1.53 8.22
C GLY A 119 -18.54 1.64 7.00
N THR A 120 -17.54 2.52 7.02
CA THR A 120 -16.62 2.72 5.90
C THR A 120 -15.66 1.53 5.81
N THR A 121 -15.66 0.86 4.66
CA THR A 121 -14.94 -0.41 4.44
C THR A 121 -13.57 -0.26 3.77
N SER A 122 -13.24 0.92 3.24
CA SER A 122 -11.95 1.26 2.62
C SER A 122 -11.59 2.67 3.06
N LEU A 123 -10.34 2.90 3.45
CA LEU A 123 -9.82 4.22 3.84
C LEU A 123 -8.59 4.56 2.98
N TYR A 124 -7.60 5.22 3.55
CA TYR A 124 -6.47 5.77 2.82
C TYR A 124 -5.37 4.74 2.63
N GLN A 125 -5.32 3.70 3.46
CA GLN A 125 -4.28 2.66 3.40
C GLN A 125 -4.81 1.26 3.10
N SER A 126 -3.97 0.44 2.46
CA SER A 126 -4.30 -0.91 2.01
C SER A 126 -3.34 -1.94 2.60
N HIS A 127 -3.85 -2.74 3.52
CA HIS A 127 -3.09 -3.82 4.16
C HIS A 127 -3.87 -5.13 4.07
N PRO A 128 -3.67 -5.95 3.02
CA PRO A 128 -4.34 -7.25 2.85
C PRO A 128 -3.78 -8.32 3.81
N TRP A 129 -3.73 -7.99 5.10
CA TRP A 129 -3.12 -8.74 6.19
C TRP A 129 -4.15 -9.06 7.28
N VAL A 130 -4.16 -10.30 7.76
CA VAL A 130 -5.00 -10.74 8.88
C VAL A 130 -4.12 -11.44 9.92
N LEU A 131 -4.33 -11.09 11.19
CA LEU A 131 -3.75 -11.76 12.34
C LEU A 131 -4.87 -12.57 13.02
N ALA A 132 -4.74 -13.89 13.06
CA ALA A 132 -5.72 -14.81 13.61
C ALA A 132 -5.21 -15.41 14.93
N VAL A 133 -5.90 -15.11 16.04
CA VAL A 133 -5.61 -15.68 17.35
C VAL A 133 -6.52 -16.88 17.56
N LEU A 134 -5.92 -18.07 17.64
CA LEU A 134 -6.62 -19.33 17.78
C LEU A 134 -7.15 -19.51 19.21
N PRO A 135 -8.14 -20.40 19.44
CA PRO A 135 -8.64 -20.70 20.79
C PRO A 135 -7.56 -21.24 21.75
N SER A 136 -6.49 -21.84 21.22
CA SER A 136 -5.33 -22.30 22.00
C SER A 136 -4.45 -21.16 22.51
N GLY A 137 -4.58 -19.96 21.95
CA GLY A 137 -3.68 -18.82 22.15
C GLY A 137 -2.55 -18.73 21.12
N GLU A 138 -2.29 -19.81 20.36
CA GLU A 138 -1.41 -19.78 19.20
C GLU A 138 -1.95 -18.81 18.15
N THR A 139 -1.08 -18.19 17.37
CA THR A 139 -1.45 -17.13 16.45
C THR A 139 -0.88 -17.38 15.06
N LEU A 140 -1.70 -17.14 14.04
CA LEU A 140 -1.34 -17.24 12.63
C LEU A 140 -1.44 -15.87 11.98
N GLY A 141 -0.44 -15.48 11.21
CA GLY A 141 -0.50 -14.34 10.30
C GLY A 141 -0.80 -14.78 8.88
N VAL A 142 -1.63 -14.03 8.15
CA VAL A 142 -1.92 -14.31 6.73
C VAL A 142 -1.90 -13.02 5.92
N LEU A 143 -1.04 -12.98 4.90
CA LEU A 143 -0.93 -11.90 3.92
C LEU A 143 -1.42 -12.40 2.56
N ALA A 144 -2.43 -11.74 1.99
CA ALA A 144 -2.70 -11.86 0.55
C ALA A 144 -1.77 -10.89 -0.19
N ASP A 145 -0.70 -11.41 -0.80
CA ASP A 145 0.36 -10.60 -1.40
C ASP A 145 -0.06 -10.10 -2.80
N THR A 146 -0.90 -9.07 -2.81
CA THR A 146 -1.45 -8.46 -4.02
C THR A 146 -1.55 -6.96 -3.86
N THR A 147 -1.20 -6.24 -4.93
CA THR A 147 -1.35 -4.79 -5.03
C THR A 147 -2.71 -4.38 -5.61
N HIS A 148 -3.43 -5.34 -6.22
CA HIS A 148 -4.77 -5.12 -6.74
C HIS A 148 -5.76 -4.88 -5.61
N ARG A 149 -6.93 -4.35 -5.99
CA ARG A 149 -8.09 -4.27 -5.12
C ARG A 149 -8.41 -5.64 -4.52
N CYS A 150 -8.23 -5.79 -3.22
CA CYS A 150 -8.49 -7.03 -2.50
C CYS A 150 -9.57 -6.84 -1.42
N GLU A 151 -10.52 -7.75 -1.38
CA GLU A 151 -11.53 -7.84 -0.32
C GLU A 151 -11.11 -8.90 0.70
N THR A 152 -11.15 -8.52 1.97
CA THR A 152 -10.96 -9.41 3.13
C THR A 152 -12.32 -9.61 3.80
N ASP A 153 -12.90 -10.79 3.68
CA ASP A 153 -14.19 -11.16 4.27
C ASP A 153 -13.99 -12.13 5.44
N LEU A 154 -14.33 -11.66 6.64
CA LEU A 154 -14.19 -12.36 7.92
C LEU A 154 -15.56 -12.58 8.57
N ARG A 155 -16.65 -12.54 7.78
CA ARG A 155 -18.03 -12.71 8.27
C ARG A 155 -18.39 -14.15 8.54
N GLN A 156 -17.78 -15.08 7.82
CA GLN A 156 -17.94 -16.50 8.05
C GLN A 156 -17.11 -16.91 9.27
N GLU A 157 -17.72 -17.66 10.18
CA GLU A 157 -17.07 -18.08 11.42
C GLU A 157 -15.75 -18.82 11.11
N SER A 158 -14.69 -18.39 11.80
CA SER A 158 -13.34 -18.98 11.74
C SER A 158 -12.80 -19.20 10.32
N THR A 159 -13.21 -18.36 9.36
CA THR A 159 -12.76 -18.43 7.98
C THR A 159 -12.18 -17.09 7.57
N ILE A 160 -10.94 -17.09 7.05
CA ILE A 160 -10.39 -15.95 6.35
C ILE A 160 -10.68 -16.14 4.87
N ARG A 161 -11.39 -15.19 4.26
CA ARG A 161 -11.61 -15.16 2.81
C ARG A 161 -10.96 -13.93 2.19
N PHE A 162 -10.08 -14.14 1.22
CA PHE A 162 -9.53 -13.08 0.38
C PHE A 162 -10.07 -13.18 -1.04
N ILE A 163 -10.40 -12.05 -1.66
CA ILE A 163 -10.91 -11.99 -3.03
C ILE A 163 -10.20 -10.86 -3.76
N SER A 164 -9.45 -11.19 -4.81
CA SER A 164 -8.78 -10.19 -5.65
C SER A 164 -8.85 -10.59 -7.12
N ARG A 165 -8.56 -9.63 -7.99
CA ARG A 165 -8.42 -9.88 -9.44
C ARG A 165 -7.07 -10.51 -9.72
N GLN A 166 -7.03 -11.36 -10.74
CA GLN A 166 -5.85 -12.14 -11.13
C GLN A 166 -5.42 -13.13 -10.04
N SER A 167 -4.52 -14.04 -10.40
CA SER A 167 -3.96 -14.95 -9.41
C SER A 167 -2.93 -14.20 -8.56
N TYR A 168 -2.93 -14.47 -7.25
CA TYR A 168 -1.99 -13.89 -6.31
C TYR A 168 -1.51 -14.92 -5.28
N PRO A 169 -0.26 -14.80 -4.80
CA PRO A 169 0.27 -15.59 -3.71
C PRO A 169 -0.35 -15.24 -2.36
N VAL A 170 -0.40 -16.22 -1.47
CA VAL A 170 -0.76 -16.04 -0.05
C VAL A 170 0.41 -16.46 0.81
N ILE A 171 0.78 -15.63 1.80
CA ILE A 171 1.88 -15.91 2.72
C ILE A 171 1.31 -16.14 4.11
N THR A 172 1.68 -17.23 4.76
CA THR A 172 1.31 -17.50 6.16
C THR A 172 2.53 -17.41 7.06
N PHE A 173 2.32 -16.95 8.29
CA PHE A 173 3.34 -16.81 9.34
C PHE A 173 2.85 -17.55 10.59
N GLY A 174 3.43 -18.72 10.88
CA GLY A 174 3.06 -19.57 12.00
C GLY A 174 2.18 -20.78 11.62
N PRO A 175 1.44 -21.35 12.58
CA PRO A 175 1.11 -20.78 13.89
C PRO A 175 2.31 -20.67 14.83
N PHE A 176 2.40 -19.54 15.55
CA PHE A 176 3.40 -19.29 16.58
C PHE A 176 2.76 -19.17 17.97
N PRO A 177 3.53 -19.27 19.08
CA PRO A 177 2.98 -19.24 20.44
C PRO A 177 2.27 -17.93 20.81
N SER A 178 2.60 -16.81 20.16
CA SER A 178 1.99 -15.52 20.49
C SER A 178 1.80 -14.59 19.28
N PRO A 179 0.92 -13.58 19.39
CA PRO A 179 0.78 -12.54 18.37
C PRO A 179 2.06 -11.73 18.14
N ILE A 180 2.92 -11.61 19.15
CA ILE A 180 4.18 -10.88 19.04
C ILE A 180 5.13 -11.62 18.10
N ASP A 181 5.21 -12.95 18.22
CA ASP A 181 6.09 -13.77 17.38
C ASP A 181 5.70 -13.67 15.90
N VAL A 182 4.39 -13.65 15.62
CA VAL A 182 3.87 -13.41 14.25
C VAL A 182 4.27 -12.04 13.73
N LEU A 183 4.19 -10.99 14.55
CA LEU A 183 4.57 -9.63 14.12
C LEU A 183 6.09 -9.48 13.94
N VAL A 184 6.91 -10.18 14.74
CA VAL A 184 8.36 -10.25 14.54
C VAL A 184 8.67 -10.93 13.21
N SER A 185 8.07 -12.08 12.94
CA SER A 185 8.25 -12.81 11.69
C SER A 185 7.78 -12.00 10.47
N LEU A 186 6.62 -11.31 10.58
CA LEU A 186 6.16 -10.37 9.55
C LEU A 186 7.18 -9.26 9.30
N SER A 187 7.82 -8.72 10.34
CA SER A 187 8.84 -7.66 10.20
C SER A 187 10.11 -8.12 9.48
N HIS A 188 10.44 -9.41 9.52
CA HIS A 188 11.52 -9.97 8.72
C HIS A 188 11.20 -9.95 7.22
N ALA A 189 9.91 -10.06 6.85
CA ALA A 189 9.45 -9.93 5.47
C ALA A 189 9.35 -8.46 5.03
N ILE A 190 8.60 -7.66 5.78
CA ILE A 190 8.15 -6.32 5.35
C ILE A 190 9.05 -5.18 5.85
N GLY A 191 10.08 -5.51 6.62
CA GLY A 191 10.99 -4.55 7.22
C GLY A 191 10.51 -4.00 8.55
N ILE A 192 11.34 -3.11 9.10
CA ILE A 192 11.10 -2.45 10.39
C ILE A 192 10.95 -0.94 10.18
N VAL A 193 10.23 -0.32 11.11
CA VAL A 193 10.12 1.15 11.17
C VAL A 193 11.52 1.74 11.28
N PHE A 194 11.90 2.58 10.32
CA PHE A 194 13.18 3.27 10.37
C PHE A 194 13.22 4.20 11.59
N MET A 195 14.40 4.38 12.19
CA MET A 195 14.53 5.25 13.35
C MET A 195 14.27 6.72 12.97
N PRO A 196 13.21 7.37 13.48
CA PRO A 196 12.89 8.74 13.11
C PRO A 196 13.79 9.75 13.84
N PRO A 197 13.81 11.02 13.42
CA PRO A 197 14.44 12.09 14.19
C PRO A 197 13.66 12.34 15.50
N LYS A 198 14.35 12.62 16.60
CA LYS A 198 13.72 12.74 17.94
C LYS A 198 12.59 13.79 18.00
N TRP A 199 12.74 14.90 17.29
CA TRP A 199 11.74 15.98 17.27
C TRP A 199 10.40 15.55 16.67
N SER A 200 10.36 14.46 15.87
CA SER A 200 9.12 13.98 15.26
C SER A 200 8.18 13.30 16.25
N LEU A 201 8.65 13.04 17.46
CA LEU A 201 7.86 12.49 18.57
C LEU A 201 7.31 13.59 19.47
N GLY A 202 7.68 14.84 19.22
CA GLY A 202 7.21 16.02 19.95
C GLY A 202 5.79 16.41 19.57
N TYR A 203 5.34 17.57 20.06
CA TYR A 203 4.06 18.13 19.65
C TYR A 203 4.18 18.84 18.30
N HIS A 204 3.32 18.48 17.35
CA HIS A 204 3.22 19.07 16.03
C HIS A 204 1.95 19.92 15.93
N GLN A 205 2.10 21.20 15.64
CA GLN A 205 0.98 22.10 15.34
C GLN A 205 0.71 22.09 13.82
N CYS A 206 -0.55 22.00 13.43
CA CYS A 206 -0.99 22.13 12.04
C CYS A 206 -2.33 22.87 11.96
N GLN A 207 -2.53 23.62 10.89
CA GLN A 207 -3.82 24.20 10.50
C GLN A 207 -3.85 24.32 8.97
N TRP A 208 -5.01 24.11 8.35
CA TRP A 208 -5.27 24.37 6.93
C TRP A 208 -5.85 25.80 6.74
N SER A 209 -5.10 26.81 6.29
CA SER A 209 -3.63 26.97 6.31
C SER A 209 -3.25 28.15 7.21
N ASP A 210 -2.06 28.11 7.81
CA ASP A 210 -1.45 29.26 8.47
C ASP A 210 -0.71 30.15 7.47
N VAL A 211 -1.41 31.13 6.88
CA VAL A 211 -0.85 32.10 5.93
C VAL A 211 -1.15 33.54 6.35
N PRO A 212 -0.27 34.53 6.06
CA PRO A 212 1.06 34.42 5.42
C PRO A 212 2.15 33.95 6.41
N ASP A 213 3.43 33.93 6.01
CA ASP A 213 4.56 33.49 6.85
C ASP A 213 4.65 34.23 8.21
N ALA A 214 4.22 35.49 8.27
CA ALA A 214 4.11 36.26 9.51
C ALA A 214 3.21 35.58 10.56
N ARG A 215 2.13 34.91 10.12
CA ARG A 215 1.22 34.15 10.99
C ARG A 215 1.92 32.93 11.58
N VAL A 216 2.67 32.19 10.78
CA VAL A 216 3.48 31.04 11.23
C VAL A 216 4.47 31.47 12.32
N ARG A 217 5.16 32.60 12.11
CA ARG A 217 6.11 33.16 13.10
C ARG A 217 5.42 33.61 14.39
N GLU A 218 4.23 34.20 14.28
CA GLU A 218 3.41 34.59 15.44
C GLU A 218 3.00 33.37 16.27
N ILE A 219 2.54 32.30 15.62
CA ILE A 219 2.18 31.03 16.29
C ILE A 219 3.39 30.45 17.01
N ALA A 220 4.53 30.34 16.33
CA ALA A 220 5.77 29.85 16.94
C ALA A 220 6.17 30.65 18.19
N ARG A 221 6.14 31.99 18.09
CA ARG A 221 6.44 32.87 19.23
C ARG A 221 5.45 32.68 20.37
N THR A 222 4.16 32.56 20.05
CA THR A 222 3.09 32.36 21.02
C THR A 222 3.29 31.07 21.82
N PHE A 223 3.66 29.95 21.18
CA PHE A 223 4.01 28.71 21.89
C PHE A 223 5.15 28.92 22.89
N ARG A 224 6.21 29.65 22.49
CA ARG A 224 7.36 29.95 23.35
C ARG A 224 6.99 30.88 24.50
N GLU A 225 6.25 31.95 24.25
CA GLU A 225 5.77 32.91 25.26
C GLU A 225 4.86 32.24 26.29
N LYS A 226 3.93 31.38 25.83
CA LYS A 226 3.02 30.62 26.70
C LYS A 226 3.67 29.39 27.35
N LYS A 227 4.94 29.10 27.04
CA LYS A 227 5.68 27.94 27.55
C LYS A 227 4.98 26.60 27.26
N ILE A 228 4.34 26.50 26.10
CA ILE A 228 3.76 25.25 25.60
C ILE A 228 4.80 24.61 24.64
N PRO A 229 5.31 23.41 24.94
CA PRO A 229 6.26 22.72 24.05
C PRO A 229 5.65 22.48 22.67
N CYS A 230 6.40 22.79 21.63
CA CYS A 230 6.02 22.57 20.23
C CYS A 230 7.30 22.44 19.41
N ASP A 231 7.45 21.30 18.75
CA ASP A 231 8.64 20.91 17.99
C ASP A 231 8.50 21.22 16.50
N VAL A 232 7.28 21.12 15.96
CA VAL A 232 7.00 21.27 14.52
C VAL A 232 5.78 22.13 14.29
N ILE A 233 5.85 23.02 13.30
CA ILE A 233 4.70 23.69 12.70
C ILE A 233 4.61 23.24 11.24
N TRP A 234 3.48 22.66 10.86
CA TRP A 234 3.19 22.29 9.48
C TRP A 234 2.62 23.49 8.71
N MET A 235 3.08 23.68 7.48
CA MET A 235 2.49 24.61 6.53
C MET A 235 1.65 23.78 5.56
N ASP A 236 0.34 24.06 5.50
CA ASP A 236 -0.60 23.37 4.61
C ASP A 236 -0.67 24.05 3.22
N ILE A 237 -1.46 23.53 2.29
CA ILE A 237 -1.36 23.71 0.84
C ILE A 237 -1.24 25.14 0.30
N ASP A 238 -1.66 26.19 1.03
CA ASP A 238 -1.69 27.57 0.51
C ASP A 238 -0.29 28.17 0.23
N TYR A 239 0.80 27.54 0.68
CA TYR A 239 2.16 27.97 0.30
C TYR A 239 2.58 27.51 -1.11
N MET A 240 1.84 26.58 -1.73
CA MET A 240 2.26 25.90 -2.97
C MET A 240 1.20 25.89 -4.07
N ASN A 241 1.66 25.67 -5.30
CA ASN A 241 0.80 25.49 -6.46
C ASN A 241 0.70 24.02 -6.93
N GLY A 242 1.43 23.07 -6.33
CA GLY A 242 1.53 21.69 -6.83
C GLY A 242 2.13 21.58 -8.25
N ILE A 243 2.13 20.38 -8.85
CA ILE A 243 2.66 20.17 -10.22
C ILE A 243 1.64 20.60 -11.28
N LYS A 244 1.49 21.91 -11.46
CA LYS A 244 0.54 22.53 -12.38
C LYS A 244 0.75 22.05 -13.81
N TYR A 245 -0.32 21.60 -14.49
CA TYR A 245 -0.28 21.36 -15.94
C TYR A 245 -0.22 22.71 -16.68
N GLU A 246 0.98 23.29 -16.78
CA GLU A 246 1.20 24.61 -17.34
C GLU A 246 2.60 24.74 -17.92
N LYS A 247 2.69 25.00 -19.23
CA LYS A 247 3.96 25.27 -19.91
C LYS A 247 4.63 26.51 -19.30
N GLY A 248 5.93 26.42 -19.04
CA GLY A 248 6.70 27.47 -18.36
C GLY A 248 6.77 27.28 -16.85
N TYR A 249 5.99 26.35 -16.28
CA TYR A 249 6.14 25.97 -14.87
C TYR A 249 7.26 24.94 -14.75
N PHE A 250 8.34 25.29 -14.04
CA PHE A 250 9.58 24.51 -13.96
C PHE A 250 9.37 23.00 -13.71
N ALA A 251 8.52 22.64 -12.74
CA ALA A 251 8.28 21.23 -12.43
C ALA A 251 7.55 20.51 -13.57
N TYR A 252 6.63 21.18 -14.26
CA TYR A 252 5.96 20.60 -15.42
C TYR A 252 6.88 20.46 -16.63
N ASP A 253 7.67 21.49 -16.94
CA ASP A 253 8.57 21.46 -18.08
C ASP A 253 9.68 20.40 -17.88
N SER A 254 10.32 20.38 -16.71
CA SER A 254 11.39 19.41 -16.40
C SER A 254 10.88 17.97 -16.33
N GLY A 255 9.69 17.73 -15.75
CA GLY A 255 9.11 16.38 -15.73
C GLY A 255 8.65 15.92 -17.11
N SER A 256 8.20 16.84 -17.97
CA SER A 256 7.85 16.53 -19.36
C SER A 256 9.08 16.19 -20.20
N GLU A 257 10.19 16.91 -19.99
CA GLU A 257 11.49 16.60 -20.61
C GLU A 257 12.02 15.24 -20.18
N ALA A 258 11.84 14.88 -18.91
CA ALA A 258 12.25 13.60 -18.35
C ALA A 258 11.26 12.45 -18.57
N ASP A 259 10.12 12.69 -19.27
CA ASP A 259 9.04 11.74 -19.54
C ASP A 259 8.52 10.99 -18.29
N VAL A 260 8.25 11.74 -17.21
CA VAL A 260 7.95 11.13 -15.89
C VAL A 260 6.46 10.99 -15.60
N TRP A 261 5.55 11.35 -16.51
CA TRP A 261 4.12 11.39 -16.22
C TRP A 261 3.43 10.02 -16.37
N VAL A 262 2.47 9.75 -15.48
CA VAL A 262 1.46 8.70 -15.68
C VAL A 262 0.69 8.99 -16.96
N GLN A 263 0.34 7.95 -17.71
CA GLN A 263 -0.35 8.09 -18.99
C GLN A 263 -1.81 7.65 -18.92
N THR A 264 -2.63 8.24 -19.77
CA THR A 264 -3.93 7.69 -20.14
C THR A 264 -3.75 6.42 -20.99
N ALA A 265 -4.80 5.62 -21.14
CA ALA A 265 -4.79 4.46 -22.07
C ALA A 265 -4.43 4.83 -23.52
N GLY A 266 -4.59 6.11 -23.92
CA GLY A 266 -4.20 6.63 -25.23
C GLY A 266 -2.76 7.15 -25.31
N GLY A 267 -1.92 6.93 -24.29
CA GLY A 267 -0.50 7.29 -24.30
C GLY A 267 -0.19 8.77 -24.08
N ARG A 268 -1.19 9.60 -23.73
CA ARG A 268 -0.98 11.01 -23.36
C ARG A 268 -0.81 11.15 -21.85
N PRO A 269 -0.07 12.16 -21.34
CA PRO A 269 -0.02 12.45 -19.91
C PRO A 269 -1.42 12.54 -19.30
N TYR A 270 -1.62 11.87 -18.17
CA TYR A 270 -2.86 11.95 -17.43
C TYR A 270 -2.96 13.29 -16.71
N ILE A 271 -4.12 13.91 -16.85
CA ILE A 271 -4.46 15.18 -16.21
C ILE A 271 -5.66 14.93 -15.31
N GLY A 272 -5.51 15.22 -14.02
CA GLY A 272 -6.56 15.07 -13.01
C GLY A 272 -6.84 16.38 -12.28
N ASP A 273 -8.09 16.57 -11.87
CA ASP A 273 -8.50 17.72 -11.06
C ASP A 273 -8.34 17.43 -9.55
N VAL A 274 -7.53 18.24 -8.89
CA VAL A 274 -7.32 18.25 -7.42
C VAL A 274 -7.47 19.68 -6.88
N TRP A 275 -7.03 19.96 -5.65
CA TRP A 275 -7.25 21.24 -4.95
C TRP A 275 -6.98 22.48 -5.81
N PRO A 276 -5.80 22.63 -6.46
CA PRO A 276 -5.49 23.85 -7.18
C PRO A 276 -5.71 23.68 -8.70
N GLY A 277 -6.62 22.78 -9.10
CA GLY A 277 -7.06 22.56 -10.47
C GLY A 277 -6.34 21.41 -11.20
N PRO A 278 -6.17 21.50 -12.52
CA PRO A 278 -5.56 20.44 -13.34
C PRO A 278 -4.09 20.19 -13.00
N ARG A 279 -3.76 18.95 -12.63
CA ARG A 279 -2.40 18.51 -12.28
C ARG A 279 -2.01 17.28 -13.10
N VAL A 280 -0.70 17.16 -13.33
CA VAL A 280 -0.07 15.93 -13.82
C VAL A 280 0.50 15.16 -12.64
N PHE A 281 0.69 13.86 -12.83
CA PHE A 281 1.06 12.94 -11.77
C PHE A 281 2.33 12.20 -12.16
N PRO A 282 3.40 12.28 -11.34
CA PRO A 282 4.61 11.51 -11.58
C PRO A 282 4.32 10.01 -11.50
N ASP A 283 4.88 9.25 -12.43
CA ASP A 283 4.80 7.81 -12.43
C ASP A 283 5.93 7.23 -11.58
N PHE A 284 5.72 7.13 -10.27
CA PHE A 284 6.75 6.67 -9.32
C PHE A 284 7.18 5.21 -9.54
N THR A 285 6.50 4.48 -10.42
CA THR A 285 6.89 3.11 -10.81
C THR A 285 8.16 3.09 -11.67
N GLN A 286 8.58 4.24 -12.21
CA GLN A 286 9.79 4.37 -13.02
C GLN A 286 10.95 5.01 -12.25
N SER A 287 12.13 4.41 -12.37
CA SER A 287 13.36 4.87 -11.71
C SER A 287 13.78 6.29 -12.10
N ASN A 288 13.58 6.70 -13.36
CA ASN A 288 13.82 8.07 -13.82
C ASN A 288 12.89 9.08 -13.12
N SER A 289 11.61 8.74 -12.95
CA SER A 289 10.61 9.56 -12.25
C SER A 289 10.93 9.70 -10.77
N ARG A 290 11.28 8.59 -10.10
CA ARG A 290 11.74 8.61 -8.69
C ARG A 290 12.99 9.48 -8.54
N SER A 291 13.96 9.36 -9.45
CA SER A 291 15.19 10.17 -9.44
C SER A 291 14.90 11.66 -9.68
N TRP A 292 14.01 11.98 -10.61
CA TRP A 292 13.58 13.36 -10.87
C TRP A 292 12.91 13.96 -9.63
N TRP A 293 11.97 13.24 -9.01
CA TRP A 293 11.30 13.68 -7.79
C TRP A 293 12.27 13.85 -6.62
N ALA A 294 13.17 12.89 -6.42
CA ALA A 294 14.16 12.93 -5.35
C ALA A 294 15.09 14.15 -5.46
N ASN A 295 15.41 14.60 -6.68
CA ASN A 295 16.17 15.84 -6.90
C ASN A 295 15.37 17.10 -6.56
N LEU A 296 14.07 17.16 -6.91
CA LEU A 296 13.21 18.27 -6.48
C LEU A 296 13.10 18.35 -4.95
N VAL A 297 12.92 17.20 -4.30
CA VAL A 297 12.88 17.11 -2.84
C VAL A 297 14.22 17.51 -2.23
N LYS A 298 15.34 17.06 -2.80
CA LYS A 298 16.68 17.43 -2.35
C LYS A 298 16.86 18.95 -2.32
N ASP A 299 16.48 19.63 -3.41
CA ASP A 299 16.59 21.07 -3.52
C ASP A 299 15.64 21.78 -2.54
N PHE A 300 14.42 21.25 -2.35
CA PHE A 300 13.46 21.79 -1.39
C PHE A 300 13.97 21.71 0.06
N ILE A 301 14.49 20.55 0.48
CA ILE A 301 15.08 20.35 1.81
C ILE A 301 16.30 21.25 2.02
N SER A 302 17.09 21.49 0.97
CA SER A 302 18.25 22.39 1.03
C SER A 302 17.90 23.83 1.37
N ASN A 303 16.63 24.23 1.24
CA ASN A 303 16.12 25.54 1.66
C ASN A 303 15.74 25.63 3.16
N GLY A 304 15.99 24.58 3.95
CA GLY A 304 15.76 24.57 5.39
C GLY A 304 14.45 23.92 5.83
N VAL A 305 13.79 23.17 4.96
CA VAL A 305 12.63 22.34 5.30
C VAL A 305 13.12 21.08 6.03
N ASP A 306 12.58 20.78 7.22
CA ASP A 306 13.03 19.65 8.05
C ASP A 306 12.25 18.34 7.80
N GLY A 307 11.03 18.42 7.27
CA GLY A 307 10.15 17.27 7.05
C GLY A 307 9.14 17.52 5.93
N ILE A 308 8.64 16.46 5.30
CA ILE A 308 7.67 16.53 4.19
C ILE A 308 6.42 15.74 4.54
N TRP A 309 5.25 16.29 4.20
CA TRP A 309 3.97 15.60 4.25
C TRP A 309 3.47 15.34 2.83
N ASN A 310 3.36 14.06 2.47
CA ASN A 310 2.73 13.59 1.25
C ASN A 310 1.24 13.34 1.56
N ASP A 311 0.41 14.25 1.08
CA ASP A 311 -1.04 14.18 1.18
C ASP A 311 -1.67 13.92 -0.20
N MET A 312 -2.93 13.48 -0.22
CA MET A 312 -3.70 13.22 -1.44
C MET A 312 -3.11 12.13 -2.34
N ASN A 313 -2.26 11.26 -1.79
CA ASN A 313 -1.42 10.33 -2.52
C ASN A 313 -2.02 8.92 -2.70
N GLU A 314 -3.32 8.76 -2.48
CA GLU A 314 -4.04 7.50 -2.74
C GLU A 314 -3.86 6.92 -4.16
N PRO A 315 -3.85 7.68 -5.28
CA PRO A 315 -3.97 9.14 -5.49
C PRO A 315 -5.42 9.66 -5.57
N ALA A 316 -5.71 10.77 -4.88
CA ALA A 316 -7.04 11.37 -4.87
C ALA A 316 -7.33 12.23 -6.12
N ILE A 317 -8.52 12.07 -6.70
CA ILE A 317 -9.03 12.87 -7.84
C ILE A 317 -10.47 13.33 -7.54
N PHE A 318 -10.76 14.63 -7.58
CA PHE A 318 -12.02 15.13 -7.02
C PHE A 318 -13.23 15.02 -7.94
N LYS A 319 -13.01 15.22 -9.23
CA LYS A 319 -14.05 15.24 -10.27
C LYS A 319 -14.26 13.87 -10.91
N THR A 320 -14.03 12.77 -10.18
CA THR A 320 -14.34 11.41 -10.61
C THR A 320 -15.22 10.70 -9.59
N VAL A 321 -16.06 9.78 -10.06
CA VAL A 321 -16.96 8.97 -9.20
C VAL A 321 -16.14 8.06 -8.28
N THR A 322 -15.03 7.53 -8.77
CA THR A 322 -14.14 6.61 -8.04
C THR A 322 -13.21 7.30 -7.06
N LYS A 323 -13.15 8.65 -7.06
CA LYS A 323 -12.23 9.46 -6.25
C LYS A 323 -10.75 9.20 -6.46
N THR A 324 -10.40 8.48 -7.51
CA THR A 324 -9.02 8.20 -7.94
C THR A 324 -8.91 8.23 -9.46
N MET A 325 -7.71 7.95 -9.98
CA MET A 325 -7.44 7.86 -11.41
C MET A 325 -8.20 6.70 -12.07
N PRO A 326 -8.48 6.77 -13.39
CA PRO A 326 -9.00 5.63 -14.12
C PRO A 326 -8.09 4.40 -13.95
N GLU A 327 -8.67 3.24 -13.63
CA GLU A 327 -7.93 1.97 -13.51
C GLU A 327 -7.15 1.61 -14.78
N SER A 328 -7.58 2.10 -15.95
CA SER A 328 -6.94 1.90 -17.25
C SER A 328 -5.83 2.90 -17.58
N ASN A 329 -5.52 3.85 -16.69
CA ASN A 329 -4.30 4.63 -16.83
C ASN A 329 -3.08 3.71 -16.82
N ILE A 330 -2.04 4.09 -17.54
CA ILE A 330 -0.85 3.29 -17.77
C ILE A 330 0.28 3.84 -16.92
N HIS A 331 0.90 2.96 -16.16
CA HIS A 331 2.19 3.15 -15.50
C HIS A 331 3.23 2.31 -16.24
N ARG A 332 4.39 2.90 -16.52
CA ARG A 332 5.44 2.28 -17.33
C ARG A 332 6.53 1.70 -16.44
N GLY A 333 6.12 0.95 -15.41
CA GLY A 333 6.98 0.54 -14.31
C GLY A 333 8.24 -0.21 -14.72
N ASP A 334 9.27 -0.08 -13.89
CA ASP A 334 10.49 -0.87 -14.01
C ASP A 334 10.16 -2.38 -13.90
N LEU A 335 11.00 -3.25 -14.48
CA LEU A 335 10.77 -4.72 -14.44
C LEU A 335 10.75 -5.26 -13.00
N GLU A 336 11.52 -4.65 -12.08
CA GLU A 336 11.53 -5.01 -10.65
C GLU A 336 10.16 -4.79 -9.97
N PHE A 337 9.30 -4.00 -10.60
CA PHE A 337 7.97 -3.64 -10.13
C PHE A 337 6.85 -4.20 -11.02
N GLY A 338 7.14 -5.19 -11.86
CA GLY A 338 6.12 -5.84 -12.70
C GLY A 338 5.92 -5.23 -14.09
N GLY A 339 6.76 -4.26 -14.48
CA GLY A 339 6.79 -3.72 -15.85
C GLY A 339 5.67 -2.74 -16.18
N CYS A 340 5.35 -2.56 -17.46
CA CYS A 340 4.25 -1.68 -17.86
C CYS A 340 2.89 -2.31 -17.50
N GLN A 341 2.12 -1.66 -16.62
CA GLN A 341 0.80 -2.15 -16.17
C GLN A 341 -0.22 -1.02 -16.09
N ASN A 342 -1.47 -1.42 -15.93
CA ASN A 342 -2.56 -0.51 -15.63
C ASN A 342 -2.49 0.01 -14.18
N HIS A 343 -3.10 1.17 -13.92
CA HIS A 343 -3.20 1.77 -12.60
C HIS A 343 -3.87 0.81 -11.61
N SER A 344 -4.77 -0.07 -12.07
CA SER A 344 -5.35 -1.10 -11.20
C SER A 344 -4.35 -2.01 -10.50
N TYR A 345 -3.15 -2.19 -11.06
CA TYR A 345 -2.04 -2.94 -10.45
C TYR A 345 -1.21 -2.07 -9.49
N TYR A 346 -1.05 -0.77 -9.77
CA TYR A 346 -0.18 0.12 -8.99
C TYR A 346 -0.90 1.01 -7.97
N HIS A 347 -2.23 1.05 -8.00
CA HIS A 347 -3.03 2.00 -7.23
C HIS A 347 -2.65 2.00 -5.74
N ASN A 348 -2.70 0.85 -5.09
CA ASN A 348 -2.41 0.72 -3.66
C ASN A 348 -0.93 0.89 -3.29
N VAL A 349 -0.01 1.01 -4.27
CA VAL A 349 1.43 1.17 -4.03
C VAL A 349 1.97 2.50 -4.58
N TYR A 350 1.10 3.33 -5.16
CA TYR A 350 1.48 4.64 -5.67
C TYR A 350 2.00 5.54 -4.54
N ASP A 351 1.33 5.52 -3.39
CA ASP A 351 1.72 6.23 -2.17
C ASP A 351 3.05 5.74 -1.62
N LEU A 352 3.27 4.42 -1.53
CA LEU A 352 4.49 3.81 -1.05
C LEU A 352 5.68 4.27 -1.89
N LEU A 353 5.54 4.26 -3.22
CA LEU A 353 6.59 4.69 -4.14
C LEU A 353 6.81 6.21 -4.09
N MET A 354 5.77 7.02 -3.89
CA MET A 354 5.89 8.46 -3.66
C MET A 354 6.64 8.76 -2.35
N ALA A 355 6.22 8.13 -1.24
CA ALA A 355 6.81 8.31 0.08
C ALA A 355 8.28 7.85 0.10
N ARG A 356 8.58 6.72 -0.53
CA ARG A 356 9.95 6.23 -0.74
C ARG A 356 10.79 7.23 -1.53
N SER A 357 10.28 7.74 -2.65
CA SER A 357 11.01 8.71 -3.47
C SER A 357 11.27 10.01 -2.72
N THR A 358 10.31 10.47 -1.90
CA THR A 358 10.47 11.62 -1.00
C THR A 358 11.56 11.35 0.04
N TYR A 359 11.51 10.19 0.70
CA TYR A 359 12.50 9.78 1.69
C TYR A 359 13.91 9.72 1.11
N GLU A 360 14.07 9.14 -0.08
CA GLU A 360 15.34 9.07 -0.81
C GLU A 360 15.84 10.48 -1.16
N GLY A 361 14.98 11.38 -1.64
CA GLY A 361 15.32 12.78 -1.88
C GLY A 361 15.82 13.53 -0.63
N MET A 362 15.17 13.31 0.52
CA MET A 362 15.62 13.88 1.80
C MET A 362 17.00 13.35 2.21
N LYS A 363 17.27 12.06 2.00
CA LYS A 363 18.60 11.48 2.23
C LYS A 363 19.66 12.06 1.28
N LEU A 364 19.30 12.30 0.02
CA LEU A 364 20.18 12.92 -0.97
C LEU A 364 20.54 14.38 -0.60
N ALA A 365 19.64 15.12 0.04
CA ALA A 365 19.95 16.46 0.56
C ALA A 365 20.96 16.43 1.69
N ASN A 366 20.79 15.51 2.64
CA ASN A 366 21.67 15.42 3.79
C ASN A 366 21.71 14.01 4.38
N GLY A 367 22.72 13.23 4.00
CA GLY A 367 22.93 11.86 4.51
C GLY A 367 23.17 11.76 6.02
N ASN A 368 23.46 12.87 6.70
CA ASN A 368 23.65 12.92 8.16
C ASN A 368 22.36 13.19 8.94
N LYS A 369 21.27 13.57 8.27
CA LYS A 369 19.95 13.76 8.89
C LYS A 369 19.04 12.59 8.57
N ARG A 370 18.30 12.12 9.58
CA ARG A 370 17.22 11.14 9.38
C ARG A 370 16.03 11.86 8.73
N PRO A 371 15.52 11.38 7.59
CA PRO A 371 14.31 11.93 6.99
C PRO A 371 13.10 11.83 7.92
N PHE A 372 12.15 12.72 7.72
CA PHE A 372 10.81 12.62 8.31
C PHE A 372 9.80 12.88 7.19
N VAL A 373 9.11 11.81 6.79
CA VAL A 373 8.08 11.83 5.78
C VAL A 373 6.79 11.38 6.44
N LEU A 374 5.78 12.23 6.44
CA LEU A 374 4.41 11.87 6.79
C LEU A 374 3.67 11.52 5.50
N THR A 375 2.96 10.41 5.46
CA THR A 375 2.13 10.02 4.30
C THR A 375 0.70 9.77 4.76
N ARG A 376 -0.29 10.12 3.94
CA ARG A 376 -1.69 9.80 4.22
C ARG A 376 -2.03 8.38 3.80
N ALA A 377 -1.87 8.08 2.51
CA ALA A 377 -2.04 6.74 1.98
C ALA A 377 -0.84 5.85 2.32
N GLY A 378 -1.08 4.53 2.28
CA GLY A 378 -0.11 3.52 2.71
C GLY A 378 -0.38 2.15 2.12
N PHE A 379 0.66 1.33 2.06
CA PHE A 379 0.62 -0.10 1.76
C PHE A 379 1.36 -0.88 2.85
N VAL A 380 1.32 -2.21 2.78
CA VAL A 380 2.20 -3.05 3.61
C VAL A 380 3.66 -2.70 3.32
N GLY A 381 4.43 -2.36 4.35
CA GLY A 381 5.84 -1.97 4.25
C GLY A 381 6.11 -0.46 4.14
N SER A 382 5.06 0.39 4.13
CA SER A 382 5.18 1.86 4.17
C SER A 382 5.83 2.43 5.43
#